data_AF-C5A4M3-F1
#
_entry.id   AF-C5A4M3-F1
#
_cell.length_a   1.000
_cell.length_b   1.000
_cell.length_c   1.000
_cell.angle_alpha   90.00
_cell.angle_beta   90.00
_cell.angle_gamma   90.00
#
_symmetry.space_group_name_H-M   'P 1'
#
loop_
_entity.id
_entity.type
_entity.pdbx_description
1 polymer ?
#
loop_
_entity_poly.entity_id
_entity_poly.type
_entity_poly.pdbx_seq_one_letter_code
_entity_poly.pdbx_strand_id
1 'polypeptide(L)'
;MATPEVECREYPPGFVIAQNVFLLLYFGAGFVGMQPLRLSGVPVLSVVYALFLALMLLVVLRKHLCTHCYYGKRCATGWGKLSALMFERGSRSYELRVKLAKVTWALATAVPVLGISAAYFLTPSRHELVPLLLFLLLTPINFALHRSACEKCGMRRKCPMTMAR
;
A
#
# COMPACT_ATOMS: atom_id res chain seq x y z
N MET A 1 -25.26 0.17 -18.02
CA MET A 1 -24.32 -0.29 -19.07
C MET A 1 -23.18 -1.05 -18.40
N ALA A 2 -23.17 -2.37 -18.53
CA ALA A 2 -22.09 -3.21 -18.02
C ALA A 2 -20.83 -2.94 -18.84
N THR A 3 -19.76 -2.48 -18.19
CA THR A 3 -18.45 -2.32 -18.84
C THR A 3 -17.99 -3.70 -19.34
N PRO A 4 -17.53 -3.83 -20.59
CA PRO A 4 -17.10 -5.11 -21.15
C PRO A 4 -16.02 -5.74 -20.25
N GLU A 5 -16.21 -7.01 -19.93
CA GLU A 5 -15.29 -7.77 -19.09
C GLU A 5 -13.91 -7.80 -19.74
N VAL A 6 -12.99 -6.98 -19.23
CA VAL A 6 -11.58 -7.17 -19.57
C VAL A 6 -11.17 -8.46 -18.88
N GLU A 7 -10.84 -9.48 -19.68
CA GLU A 7 -10.40 -10.77 -19.17
C GLU A 7 -9.03 -10.61 -18.48
N CYS A 8 -9.10 -10.27 -17.20
CA CYS A 8 -7.93 -10.05 -16.37
C CYS A 8 -7.34 -11.40 -15.96
N ARG A 9 -6.18 -11.76 -16.51
CA ARG A 9 -5.42 -12.95 -16.08
C ARG A 9 -5.08 -12.83 -14.59
N GLU A 10 -5.35 -13.90 -13.85
CA GLU A 10 -5.04 -13.97 -12.43
C GLU A 10 -3.54 -14.10 -12.17
N TYR A 11 -3.06 -13.45 -11.12
CA TYR A 11 -1.68 -13.62 -10.67
C TYR A 11 -1.51 -14.94 -9.91
N PRO A 12 -0.34 -15.60 -10.05
CA PRO A 12 -0.06 -16.83 -9.32
C PRO A 12 -0.03 -16.56 -7.81
N PRO A 13 -0.45 -17.52 -6.96
CA PRO A 13 -0.53 -17.31 -5.51
C PRO A 13 0.82 -16.94 -4.89
N GLY A 14 1.91 -17.55 -5.35
CA GLY A 14 3.26 -17.25 -4.84
C GLY A 14 3.65 -15.77 -5.03
N PHE A 15 3.26 -15.16 -6.15
CA PHE A 15 3.49 -13.74 -6.38
C PHE A 15 2.68 -12.86 -5.43
N VAL A 16 1.42 -13.24 -5.18
CA VAL A 16 0.53 -12.56 -4.23
C VAL A 16 1.08 -12.61 -2.81
N ILE A 17 1.55 -13.79 -2.38
CA ILE A 17 2.15 -13.99 -1.05
C ILE A 17 3.41 -13.12 -0.94
N ALA A 18 4.31 -13.22 -1.91
CA ALA A 18 5.55 -12.44 -1.93
C ALA A 18 5.30 -10.93 -1.85
N GLN A 19 4.31 -10.40 -2.60
CA GLN A 19 3.96 -8.98 -2.53
C GLN A 19 3.43 -8.57 -1.16
N ASN A 20 2.56 -9.36 -0.52
CA ASN A 20 2.02 -9.00 0.80
C ASN A 20 3.10 -9.12 1.88
N VAL A 21 3.99 -10.12 1.82
CA VAL A 21 5.15 -10.22 2.72
C VAL A 21 6.03 -8.98 2.57
N PHE A 22 6.32 -8.58 1.33
CA PHE A 22 7.09 -7.36 1.08
C PHE A 22 6.41 -6.11 1.66
N LEU A 23 5.10 -5.94 1.46
CA LEU A 23 4.34 -4.81 2.03
C LEU A 23 4.36 -4.82 3.56
N LEU A 24 4.26 -5.99 4.18
CA LEU A 24 4.38 -6.13 5.64
C LEU A 24 5.77 -5.72 6.14
N LEU A 25 6.84 -6.14 5.47
CA LEU A 25 8.21 -5.71 5.80
C LEU A 25 8.38 -4.20 5.60
N TYR A 26 7.87 -3.66 4.50
CA TYR A 26 7.98 -2.25 4.17
C TYR A 26 7.27 -1.35 5.20
N PHE A 27 6.00 -1.62 5.47
CA PHE A 27 5.24 -0.85 6.47
C PHE A 27 5.68 -1.15 7.89
N GLY A 28 6.11 -2.38 8.17
CA GLY A 28 6.66 -2.80 9.46
C GLY A 28 7.95 -2.05 9.80
N ALA A 29 8.85 -1.87 8.83
CA ALA A 29 10.06 -1.05 9.02
C ALA A 29 9.69 0.39 9.40
N GLY A 30 8.69 0.97 8.73
CA GLY A 30 8.16 2.29 9.08
C GLY A 30 7.59 2.35 10.50
N PHE A 31 6.77 1.37 10.87
CA PHE A 31 6.16 1.28 12.20
C PHE A 31 7.20 1.16 13.31
N VAL A 32 8.17 0.25 13.14
CA VAL A 32 9.23 -0.02 14.12
C VAL A 32 10.15 1.18 14.28
N GLY A 33 10.58 1.81 13.19
CA GLY A 33 11.48 2.96 13.26
C GLY A 33 10.84 4.21 13.89
N MET A 34 9.51 4.28 13.99
CA MET A 34 8.83 5.38 14.69
C MET A 34 8.52 5.08 16.17
N GLN A 35 8.77 3.85 16.65
CA GLN A 35 8.47 3.44 18.04
C GLN A 35 9.11 4.30 19.12
N PRO A 36 10.31 4.87 18.92
CA PRO A 36 10.96 5.67 19.96
C PRO A 36 10.30 7.03 20.18
N LEU A 37 9.50 7.52 19.23
CA LEU A 37 8.64 8.69 19.40
C LEU A 37 7.46 8.37 20.32
N ARG A 38 7.73 8.38 21.63
CA ARG A 38 6.75 8.08 22.68
C ARG A 38 6.19 9.35 23.29
N LEU A 39 4.86 9.40 23.39
CA LEU A 39 4.13 10.39 24.18
C LEU A 39 3.54 9.65 25.39
N SER A 40 3.95 10.05 26.59
CA SER A 40 3.54 9.39 27.85
C SER A 40 3.76 7.87 27.85
N GLY A 41 4.88 7.41 27.26
CA GLY A 41 5.24 5.99 27.19
C GLY A 41 4.61 5.22 26.02
N VAL A 42 3.69 5.83 25.26
CA VAL A 42 2.99 5.18 24.13
C VAL A 42 3.56 5.67 22.79
N PRO A 43 3.89 4.79 21.83
CA PRO A 43 4.36 5.17 20.49
C PRO A 43 3.19 5.61 19.59
N VAL A 44 2.57 6.74 19.95
CA VAL A 44 1.31 7.22 19.34
C VAL A 44 1.43 7.33 17.82
N LEU A 45 2.53 7.87 17.31
CA LEU A 45 2.72 8.06 15.87
C LEU A 45 2.73 6.73 15.11
N SER A 46 3.47 5.72 15.60
CA SER A 46 3.50 4.38 15.01
C SER A 46 2.11 3.73 15.01
N VAL A 47 1.36 3.84 16.12
CA VAL A 47 0.02 3.25 16.24
C VAL A 47 -0.95 3.93 15.27
N VAL A 48 -0.98 5.26 15.24
CA VAL A 48 -1.81 6.03 14.30
C VAL A 48 -1.46 5.69 12.85
N TYR A 49 -0.17 5.57 12.53
CA TYR A 49 0.29 5.15 11.21
C TYR A 49 -0.22 3.74 10.83
N ALA A 50 -0.10 2.76 11.72
CA ALA A 50 -0.59 1.40 11.47
C ALA A 50 -2.12 1.37 11.26
N LEU A 51 -2.88 2.09 12.09
CA LEU A 51 -4.33 2.21 11.95
C LEU A 51 -4.72 2.90 10.65
N PHE A 52 -4.02 3.97 10.28
CA PHE A 52 -4.21 4.66 9.02
C PHE A 52 -3.99 3.70 7.84
N LEU A 53 -2.92 2.94 7.84
CA LEU A 53 -2.66 1.96 6.78
C LEU A 53 -3.70 0.85 6.75
N ALA A 54 -4.09 0.30 7.90
CA ALA A 54 -5.10 -0.75 7.95
C ALA A 54 -6.44 -0.23 7.37
N LEU A 55 -6.90 0.92 7.83
CA LEU A 55 -8.13 1.54 7.34
C LEU A 55 -8.05 1.89 5.84
N MET A 56 -6.99 2.58 5.43
CA MET A 56 -6.87 3.04 4.05
C MET A 56 -6.63 1.90 3.08
N LEU A 57 -5.70 0.98 3.39
CA LEU A 57 -5.34 -0.10 2.48
C LEU A 57 -6.38 -1.21 2.45
N LEU A 58 -6.96 -1.63 3.58
CA LEU A 58 -7.89 -2.76 3.63
C LEU A 58 -9.34 -2.35 3.34
N VAL A 59 -9.76 -1.15 3.76
CA VAL A 59 -11.16 -0.73 3.64
C VAL A 59 -11.33 0.30 2.52
N VAL A 60 -10.77 1.50 2.68
CA VAL A 60 -11.07 2.65 1.81
C VAL A 60 -10.62 2.38 0.37
N LEU A 61 -9.34 2.07 0.15
CA LEU A 61 -8.83 1.86 -1.19
C LEU A 61 -9.41 0.60 -1.83
N ARG A 62 -9.72 -0.46 -1.08
CA ARG A 62 -10.36 -1.66 -1.68
C ARG A 62 -11.76 -1.35 -2.17
N LYS A 63 -12.57 -0.69 -1.33
CA LYS A 63 -13.92 -0.26 -1.69
C LYS A 63 -13.94 0.64 -2.92
N HIS A 64 -12.98 1.56 -3.01
CA HIS A 64 -12.94 2.52 -4.11
C HIS A 64 -12.28 1.96 -5.38
N LEU A 65 -11.15 1.23 -5.30
CA LEU A 65 -10.38 0.75 -6.45
C LEU A 65 -10.77 -0.66 -6.92
N CYS A 66 -10.74 -1.63 -6.01
CA CYS A 66 -10.81 -3.04 -6.40
C CYS A 66 -12.20 -3.46 -6.87
N THR A 67 -13.25 -2.78 -6.43
CA THR A 67 -14.65 -3.00 -6.86
C THR A 67 -14.90 -2.70 -8.34
N HIS A 68 -13.96 -2.06 -9.03
CA HIS A 68 -14.03 -1.71 -10.46
C HIS A 68 -12.89 -2.29 -11.31
N CYS A 69 -12.00 -3.08 -10.70
CA CYS A 69 -10.81 -3.60 -11.36
C CYS A 69 -10.84 -5.13 -11.35
N TYR A 70 -9.94 -5.79 -10.61
CA TYR A 70 -9.91 -7.25 -10.42
C TYR A 70 -10.99 -7.74 -9.43
N TYR A 71 -12.23 -7.26 -9.51
CA TYR A 71 -13.29 -7.69 -8.58
C TYR A 71 -13.51 -9.21 -8.67
N GLY A 72 -13.33 -9.92 -7.56
CA GLY A 72 -13.46 -11.38 -7.50
C GLY A 72 -12.27 -12.15 -8.09
N LYS A 73 -11.27 -11.45 -8.65
CA LYS A 73 -10.07 -12.04 -9.27
C LYS A 73 -8.80 -11.71 -8.49
N ARG A 74 -7.75 -12.52 -8.65
CA ARG A 74 -6.44 -12.26 -8.04
C ARG A 74 -5.63 -11.25 -8.85
N CYS A 75 -5.51 -10.03 -8.34
CA CYS A 75 -4.50 -9.07 -8.79
C CYS A 75 -3.12 -9.38 -8.17
N ALA A 76 -2.12 -8.56 -8.48
CA ALA A 76 -0.75 -8.65 -7.96
C ALA A 76 -0.66 -8.81 -6.43
N THR A 77 -1.53 -8.12 -5.68
CA THR A 77 -1.62 -8.20 -4.21
C THR A 77 -2.75 -9.12 -3.72
N GLY A 78 -3.52 -9.74 -4.62
CA GLY A 78 -4.68 -10.57 -4.29
C GLY A 78 -5.90 -9.80 -3.77
N TRP A 79 -5.79 -8.48 -3.62
CA TRP A 79 -6.80 -7.60 -3.03
C TRP A 79 -8.13 -7.52 -3.79
N GLY A 80 -8.17 -7.96 -5.05
CA GLY A 80 -9.40 -8.09 -5.83
C GLY A 80 -10.40 -9.11 -5.25
N LYS A 81 -9.89 -10.24 -4.73
CA LYS A 81 -10.71 -11.24 -4.01
C LYS A 81 -11.18 -10.69 -2.65
N LEU A 82 -10.26 -10.09 -1.89
CA LEU A 82 -10.58 -9.45 -0.62
C LEU A 82 -11.69 -8.40 -0.76
N SER A 83 -11.63 -7.58 -1.81
CA SER A 83 -12.66 -6.58 -2.09
C SER A 83 -14.02 -7.17 -2.42
N ALA A 84 -14.08 -8.33 -3.07
CA ALA A 84 -15.35 -9.00 -3.41
C ALA A 84 -16.01 -9.69 -2.21
N LEU A 85 -15.23 -10.01 -1.18
CA LEU A 85 -15.74 -10.52 0.09
C LEU A 85 -16.33 -9.40 0.97
N MET A 86 -15.78 -8.19 0.90
CA MET A 86 -16.15 -7.09 1.81
C MET A 86 -17.11 -6.07 1.20
N PHE A 87 -17.17 -5.95 -0.13
CA PHE A 87 -17.92 -4.89 -0.80
C PHE A 87 -18.62 -5.40 -2.05
N GLU A 88 -19.73 -4.79 -2.38
CA GLU A 88 -20.40 -5.00 -3.67
C GLU A 88 -19.61 -4.38 -4.82
N ARG A 89 -19.77 -5.00 -6.01
CA ARG A 89 -19.17 -4.52 -7.26
C ARG A 89 -19.70 -3.13 -7.57
N GLY A 90 -18.81 -2.20 -7.92
CA GLY A 90 -19.20 -0.85 -8.30
C GLY A 90 -19.61 0.08 -7.16
N SER A 91 -19.47 -0.32 -5.88
CA SER A 91 -20.07 0.36 -4.72
C SER A 91 -19.73 1.84 -4.46
N ARG A 92 -18.78 2.48 -5.19
CA ARG A 92 -18.48 3.93 -5.08
C ARG A 92 -17.84 4.55 -6.34
N SER A 93 -17.82 5.89 -6.37
CA SER A 93 -17.47 6.73 -7.54
C SER A 93 -16.03 6.55 -8.05
N TYR A 94 -15.88 6.71 -9.38
CA TYR A 94 -14.63 6.49 -10.10
C TYR A 94 -13.55 7.54 -9.80
N GLU A 95 -13.95 8.80 -9.67
CA GLU A 95 -13.01 9.94 -9.63
C GLU A 95 -12.22 10.03 -8.31
N LEU A 96 -12.83 9.66 -7.19
CA LEU A 96 -12.19 9.72 -5.87
C LEU A 96 -11.04 8.71 -5.72
N ARG A 97 -11.00 7.66 -6.55
CA ARG A 97 -10.00 6.58 -6.48
C ARG A 97 -8.56 7.08 -6.57
N VAL A 98 -8.28 7.88 -7.60
CA VAL A 98 -6.92 8.26 -7.96
C VAL A 98 -6.33 9.18 -6.92
N LYS A 99 -7.12 10.17 -6.49
CA LYS A 99 -6.72 11.13 -5.46
C LYS A 99 -6.44 10.42 -4.13
N LEU A 100 -7.35 9.56 -3.68
CA LEU A 100 -7.18 8.81 -2.44
C LEU A 100 -5.94 7.90 -2.49
N ALA A 101 -5.75 7.13 -3.57
CA ALA A 101 -4.59 6.26 -3.70
C ALA A 101 -3.27 7.04 -3.64
N LYS A 102 -3.15 8.14 -4.40
CA LYS A 102 -1.96 8.99 -4.39
C LYS A 102 -1.67 9.55 -2.99
N VAL A 103 -2.69 10.09 -2.32
CA VAL A 103 -2.54 10.64 -0.97
C VAL A 103 -2.16 9.56 0.04
N THR A 104 -2.79 8.39 -0.01
CA THR A 104 -2.45 7.27 0.89
C THR A 104 -1.00 6.84 0.72
N TRP A 105 -0.53 6.64 -0.52
CA TRP A 105 0.85 6.22 -0.76
C TRP A 105 1.86 7.31 -0.40
N ALA A 106 1.55 8.58 -0.68
CA ALA A 106 2.39 9.70 -0.26
C ALA A 106 2.54 9.76 1.27
N LEU A 107 1.44 9.65 2.02
CA LEU A 107 1.46 9.63 3.48
C LEU A 107 2.15 8.36 4.02
N ALA A 108 1.90 7.20 3.39
CA ALA A 108 2.52 5.93 3.76
C ALA A 108 4.05 5.96 3.64
N THR A 109 4.59 6.76 2.72
CA THR A 109 6.05 6.93 2.58
C THR A 109 6.58 8.11 3.40
N ALA A 110 5.92 9.27 3.35
CA ALA A 110 6.41 10.49 3.98
C ALA A 110 6.38 10.41 5.50
N VAL A 111 5.33 9.83 6.10
CA VAL A 111 5.21 9.74 7.56
C VAL A 111 6.35 8.93 8.18
N PRO A 112 6.68 7.71 7.69
CA PRO A 112 7.86 6.99 8.19
C PRO A 112 9.16 7.74 7.98
N VAL A 113 9.40 8.35 6.81
CA VAL A 113 10.66 9.09 6.58
C VAL A 113 10.81 10.20 7.60
N LEU A 114 9.80 11.06 7.76
CA LEU A 114 9.85 12.17 8.71
C LEU A 114 9.87 11.69 10.16
N GLY A 115 9.07 10.67 10.48
CA GLY A 115 8.96 10.12 11.83
C GLY A 115 10.24 9.45 12.30
N ILE A 116 10.84 8.58 11.47
CA ILE A 116 12.10 7.92 11.83
C ILE A 116 13.25 8.94 11.88
N SER A 117 13.29 9.91 10.97
CA SER A 117 14.26 11.00 11.06
C SER A 117 14.11 11.79 12.36
N ALA A 118 12.89 12.15 12.76
CA ALA A 118 12.65 12.82 14.03
C ALA A 118 13.05 11.94 15.23
N ALA A 119 12.75 10.64 15.20
CA ALA A 119 13.17 9.68 16.23
C ALA A 119 14.70 9.67 16.39
N TYR A 120 15.43 9.61 15.27
CA TYR A 120 16.88 9.67 15.26
C TYR A 120 17.46 10.95 15.88
N PHE A 121 16.87 12.12 15.59
CA PHE A 121 17.38 13.39 16.13
C PHE A 121 17.00 13.63 17.60
N LEU A 122 15.83 13.18 18.04
CA LEU A 122 15.34 13.39 19.41
C LEU A 122 15.88 12.35 20.40
N THR A 123 16.07 11.12 19.95
CA THR A 123 16.60 10.01 20.75
C THR A 123 17.74 9.31 20.00
N PRO A 124 18.89 9.98 19.83
CA PRO A 124 19.99 9.47 19.02
C PRO A 124 20.51 8.14 19.55
N SER A 125 20.13 7.06 18.88
CA SER A 125 20.65 5.71 19.09
C SER A 125 21.02 5.10 17.75
N ARG A 126 22.06 4.26 17.73
CA ARG A 126 22.50 3.58 16.50
C ARG A 126 21.45 2.62 15.94
N HIS A 127 20.50 2.20 16.78
CA HIS A 127 19.46 1.24 16.42
C HIS A 127 18.38 1.84 15.50
N GLU A 128 18.18 3.17 15.53
CA GLU A 128 17.22 3.92 14.69
C GLU A 128 17.64 3.99 13.22
N LEU A 129 18.95 3.91 12.95
CA LEU A 129 19.49 3.95 11.58
C LEU A 129 19.12 2.69 10.79
N VAL A 130 18.99 1.55 11.45
CA VAL A 130 18.66 0.28 10.81
C VAL A 130 17.28 0.32 10.13
N PRO A 131 16.16 0.64 10.83
CA PRO A 131 14.85 0.74 10.18
C PRO A 131 14.78 1.90 9.18
N LEU A 132 15.50 3.01 9.40
CA LEU A 132 15.56 4.11 8.42
C LEU A 132 16.18 3.65 7.11
N LEU A 133 17.39 3.09 7.15
CA LEU A 133 18.09 2.60 5.97
C LEU A 133 17.30 1.49 5.28
N LEU A 134 16.73 0.55 6.06
CA LEU A 134 15.86 -0.49 5.53
C LEU A 134 14.65 0.10 4.79
N PHE A 135 13.96 1.07 5.38
CA PHE A 135 12.80 1.71 4.75
C PHE A 135 13.17 2.46 3.47
N LEU A 136 14.30 3.18 3.48
CA LEU A 136 14.82 3.89 2.31
C LEU A 136 15.22 2.92 1.19
N LEU A 137 15.81 1.77 1.50
CA LEU A 137 16.16 0.73 0.52
C LEU A 137 14.93 0.00 -0.03
N LEU A 138 13.93 -0.26 0.81
CA LEU A 138 12.69 -0.91 0.38
C LEU A 138 11.82 0.01 -0.50
N THR A 139 11.92 1.33 -0.37
CA THR A 139 11.13 2.29 -1.16
C THR A 139 11.33 2.17 -2.68
N PRO A 140 12.56 2.21 -3.25
CA PRO A 140 12.77 2.01 -4.68
C PRO A 140 12.42 0.58 -5.12
N ILE A 141 12.62 -0.42 -4.26
CA ILE A 141 12.20 -1.80 -4.53
C ILE A 141 10.66 -1.87 -4.67
N ASN A 142 9.92 -1.21 -3.78
CA ASN A 142 8.46 -1.12 -3.85
C ASN A 142 8.02 -0.49 -5.18
N PHE A 143 8.67 0.60 -5.59
CA PHE A 143 8.40 1.27 -6.86
C PHE A 143 8.64 0.34 -8.06
N ALA A 144 9.77 -0.38 -8.07
CA ALA A 144 10.11 -1.33 -9.13
C ALA A 144 9.13 -2.52 -9.20
N LEU A 145 8.80 -3.10 -8.04
CA LEU A 145 7.82 -4.19 -7.94
C LEU A 145 6.44 -3.74 -8.40
N HIS A 146 6.02 -2.52 -8.02
CA HIS A 146 4.74 -1.96 -8.43
C HIS A 146 4.70 -1.70 -9.95
N ARG A 147 5.78 -1.15 -10.52
CA ARG A 147 5.93 -0.97 -11.97
C ARG A 147 5.83 -2.30 -12.71
N SER A 148 6.58 -3.32 -12.29
CA SER A 148 6.55 -4.65 -12.91
C SER A 148 5.15 -5.29 -12.83
N ALA A 149 4.45 -5.08 -11.71
CA ALA A 149 3.06 -5.51 -11.56
C ALA A 149 2.14 -4.77 -12.55
N CYS A 150 2.30 -3.45 -12.73
CA CYS A 150 1.53 -2.68 -13.72
C CYS A 150 1.79 -3.13 -15.16
N GLU A 151 3.03 -3.47 -15.52
CA GLU A 151 3.37 -3.94 -16.88
C GLU A 151 2.62 -5.22 -17.25
N LYS A 152 2.45 -6.13 -16.29
CA LYS A 152 1.75 -7.42 -16.45
C LYS A 152 0.23 -7.32 -16.23
N CYS A 153 -0.28 -6.17 -15.82
CA CYS A 153 -1.67 -5.99 -15.45
C CYS A 153 -2.59 -5.94 -16.68
N GLY A 154 -3.65 -6.76 -16.69
CA GLY A 154 -4.64 -6.78 -17.77
C GLY A 154 -5.41 -5.47 -17.95
N MET A 155 -5.48 -4.65 -16.90
CA MET A 155 -6.17 -3.36 -16.89
C MET A 155 -5.27 -2.17 -17.27
N ARG A 156 -3.98 -2.40 -17.57
CA ARG A 156 -2.97 -1.32 -17.71
C ARG A 156 -3.39 -0.20 -18.67
N ARG A 157 -3.99 -0.54 -19.82
CA ARG A 157 -4.36 0.42 -20.87
C ARG A 157 -5.50 1.37 -20.48
N LYS A 158 -6.36 0.94 -19.56
CA LYS A 158 -7.53 1.72 -19.09
C LYS A 158 -7.31 2.28 -17.68
N CYS A 159 -6.18 1.96 -17.05
CA CYS A 159 -5.88 2.38 -15.69
C CYS A 159 -5.25 3.78 -15.69
N PRO A 160 -5.90 4.81 -15.12
CA PRO A 160 -5.34 6.16 -15.04
C PRO A 160 -4.10 6.24 -14.13
N MET A 161 -3.83 5.18 -13.35
CA MET A 161 -2.68 5.06 -12.45
C MET A 161 -1.66 4.04 -12.91
N THR A 162 -1.68 3.62 -14.19
CA THR A 162 -0.63 2.75 -14.71
C THR A 162 0.74 3.42 -14.59
N MET A 163 1.71 2.68 -14.06
CA MET A 163 3.13 3.06 -14.07
C MET A 163 3.90 2.44 -15.24
N ALA A 164 3.24 1.57 -16.00
CA ALA A 164 3.71 1.07 -17.28
C ALA A 164 3.19 2.00 -18.36
N ARG A 165 4.01 2.98 -18.75
CA ARG A 165 3.80 3.82 -19.93
C ARG A 165 4.83 3.45 -20.97
#